data_AF-F0T9S8-F1
#
_entry.id   AF-F0T9S8-F1
#
_cell.length_a   1.000
_cell.length_b   1.000
_cell.length_c   1.000
_cell.angle_alpha   90.00
_cell.angle_beta   90.00
_cell.angle_gamma   90.00
#
_symmetry.space_group_name_H-M   'P 1'
#
loop_
_entity.id
_entity.type
_entity.pdbx_description
1 polymer ?
#
loop_
_entity_poly.entity_id
_entity_poly.type
_entity_poly.pdbx_seq_one_letter_code
_entity_poly.pdbx_strand_id
1 'polypeptide(L)'
;MVKCNDCGYDNDLNASYCENCGKKINGFSNGNYDVEKTETGFSNLTKVLIAVCIVLIVGVGITAGYLIKNNQQTPAVAVNGSNSNSTGTPVSKADGFPVSEAPNLGYQIMKNNGTISSVTYNGVTLDKNQCLYILAKAVVMLNAGQTGNIPINSYGSAANPAGTVTSATIIKSDYVDIASRTVTWMDNYKNAPNYVGITNPGQPDLSPDTTLNMFAKVLSDYKATGQLPSSVSIP
;
A
#
# COMPACT_ATOMS: atom_id res chain seq x y z
N MET A 1 -24.09 15.28 -6.41
CA MET A 1 -23.50 15.20 -5.06
C MET A 1 -24.55 14.69 -4.09
N VAL A 2 -24.16 13.85 -3.13
CA VAL A 2 -25.03 13.33 -2.05
C VAL A 2 -24.46 13.75 -0.70
N LYS A 3 -25.31 14.30 0.17
CA LYS A 3 -24.89 14.71 1.52
C LYS A 3 -24.88 13.53 2.47
N CYS A 4 -23.84 13.44 3.29
CA CYS A 4 -23.80 12.50 4.39
C CYS A 4 -24.82 12.91 5.45
N ASN A 5 -25.76 12.02 5.78
CA ASN A 5 -26.80 12.27 6.79
C ASN A 5 -26.24 12.43 8.21
N ASP A 6 -25.01 11.99 8.46
CA ASP A 6 -24.38 12.06 9.78
C ASP A 6 -23.50 13.29 9.99
N CYS A 7 -22.69 13.67 8.99
CA CYS A 7 -21.71 14.77 9.14
C CYS A 7 -21.95 15.96 8.19
N GLY A 8 -22.90 15.84 7.25
CA GLY A 8 -23.26 16.91 6.31
C GLY A 8 -22.28 17.13 5.15
N TYR A 9 -21.20 16.35 5.06
CA TYR A 9 -20.21 16.46 3.97
C TYR A 9 -20.82 16.07 2.62
N ASP A 10 -20.49 16.81 1.56
CA ASP A 10 -20.91 16.54 0.19
C ASP A 10 -20.00 15.49 -0.45
N ASN A 11 -20.59 14.40 -0.95
CA ASN A 11 -19.86 13.29 -1.58
C ASN A 11 -20.29 13.14 -3.04
N ASP A 12 -19.50 12.44 -3.83
CA ASP A 12 -19.85 12.06 -5.20
C ASP A 12 -21.15 11.26 -5.24
N LEU A 13 -21.90 11.36 -6.34
CA LEU A 13 -23.21 10.70 -6.46
C LEU A 13 -23.13 9.20 -6.22
N ASN A 14 -22.05 8.55 -6.63
CA ASN A 14 -21.80 7.11 -6.48
C ASN A 14 -21.01 6.74 -5.20
N ALA A 15 -20.82 7.67 -4.27
CA ALA A 15 -20.10 7.40 -3.03
C ALA A 15 -20.93 6.49 -2.10
N SER A 16 -20.45 5.27 -1.88
CA SER A 16 -21.06 4.31 -0.94
C SER A 16 -20.86 4.72 0.53
N TYR A 17 -19.81 5.47 0.81
CA TYR A 17 -19.42 5.91 2.15
C TYR A 17 -18.99 7.37 2.11
N CYS A 18 -19.16 8.04 3.24
CA CYS A 18 -18.74 9.42 3.38
C CYS A 18 -17.22 9.52 3.47
N GLU A 19 -16.61 10.32 2.61
CA GLU A 19 -15.16 10.54 2.59
C GLU A 19 -14.63 11.19 3.88
N ASN A 20 -15.49 11.95 4.56
CA ASN A 20 -15.11 12.67 5.78
C ASN A 20 -15.29 11.85 7.06
N CYS A 21 -16.33 11.02 7.17
CA CYS A 21 -16.63 10.30 8.42
C CYS A 21 -16.75 8.77 8.29
N GLY A 22 -16.59 8.23 7.08
CA GLY A 22 -16.58 6.78 6.82
C GLY A 22 -17.94 6.09 6.94
N LYS A 23 -19.01 6.81 7.29
CA LYS A 23 -20.35 6.22 7.40
C LYS A 23 -20.98 5.98 6.03
N LYS A 24 -21.76 4.91 5.94
CA LYS A 24 -22.48 4.54 4.71
C LYS A 24 -23.51 5.61 4.36
N ILE A 25 -23.56 5.99 3.09
CA ILE A 25 -24.57 6.93 2.58
C ILE A 25 -25.70 6.09 1.98
N ASN A 26 -26.92 6.23 2.51
CA ASN A 26 -28.10 5.45 2.10
C ASN A 26 -28.72 5.98 0.79
N GLY A 27 -27.89 6.22 -0.23
CA GLY A 27 -28.21 7.06 -1.36
C GLY A 27 -28.67 6.38 -2.65
N PHE A 28 -29.09 5.11 -2.66
CA PHE A 28 -29.64 4.50 -3.88
C PHE A 28 -30.81 3.55 -3.60
N SER A 29 -32.02 4.03 -3.88
CA SER A 29 -33.14 3.16 -4.27
C SER A 29 -33.10 2.96 -5.78
N ASN A 30 -33.19 1.71 -6.22
CA ASN A 30 -33.26 1.30 -7.63
C ASN A 30 -34.28 2.14 -8.40
N GLY A 31 -33.80 2.94 -9.35
CA GLY A 31 -34.60 3.50 -10.42
C GLY A 31 -33.80 3.36 -11.72
N ASN A 32 -34.41 2.73 -12.73
CA ASN A 32 -33.86 2.61 -14.08
C ASN A 32 -33.43 3.99 -14.59
N TYR A 33 -32.15 4.14 -14.90
CA TYR A 33 -31.65 5.24 -15.71
C TYR A 33 -30.79 4.67 -16.84
N ASP A 34 -31.23 4.98 -18.06
CA ASP A 34 -30.52 4.66 -19.28
C ASP A 34 -29.15 5.33 -19.30
N VAL A 35 -28.12 4.53 -19.62
CA VAL A 35 -26.74 4.98 -19.74
C VAL A 35 -26.58 5.74 -21.04
N GLU A 36 -26.65 7.07 -20.99
CA GLU A 36 -26.14 7.92 -22.06
C GLU A 36 -24.61 7.95 -21.96
N LYS A 37 -23.93 7.23 -22.85
CA LYS A 37 -22.49 7.31 -23.03
C LYS A 37 -22.11 8.73 -23.44
N THR A 38 -21.62 9.52 -22.50
CA THR A 38 -20.88 10.73 -22.84
C THR A 38 -19.40 10.37 -22.89
N GLU A 39 -18.87 10.21 -24.10
CA GLU A 39 -17.42 10.12 -24.31
C GLU A 39 -16.79 11.46 -23.94
N THR A 40 -15.98 11.49 -22.88
CA THR A 40 -15.18 12.65 -22.52
C THR A 40 -13.99 12.74 -23.45
N GLY A 41 -14.21 13.37 -24.60
CA GLY A 41 -13.15 13.83 -25.49
C GLY A 41 -12.24 14.81 -24.75
N PHE A 42 -10.99 14.42 -24.51
CA PHE A 42 -9.97 15.31 -23.96
C PHE A 42 -9.87 16.59 -24.79
N SER A 43 -10.05 17.74 -24.13
CA SER A 43 -9.93 19.06 -24.75
C SER A 43 -8.57 19.21 -25.44
N ASN A 44 -8.54 19.94 -26.56
CA ASN A 44 -7.34 20.12 -27.39
C ASN A 44 -6.12 20.66 -26.60
N LEU A 45 -6.37 21.34 -25.47
CA LEU A 45 -5.34 21.82 -24.56
C LEU A 45 -4.61 20.67 -23.84
N THR A 46 -5.30 19.61 -23.42
CA THR A 46 -4.70 18.46 -22.74
C THR A 46 -3.81 17.66 -23.70
N LYS A 47 -4.21 17.54 -24.97
CA LYS A 47 -3.38 16.89 -26.01
C LYS A 47 -2.11 17.69 -26.32
N VAL A 48 -2.20 19.03 -26.35
CA VAL A 48 -1.02 19.90 -26.53
C VAL A 48 -0.07 19.79 -25.33
N LEU A 49 -0.58 19.76 -24.11
CA LEU A 49 0.25 19.60 -22.90
C LEU A 49 0.99 18.26 -22.88
N ILE A 50 0.31 17.16 -23.23
CA ILE A 50 0.94 15.83 -23.31
C ILE A 50 2.02 15.80 -24.40
N ALA A 51 1.74 16.39 -25.58
CA ALA A 51 2.71 16.44 -26.68
C ALA A 51 3.95 17.27 -26.32
N VAL A 52 3.78 18.41 -25.63
CA VAL A 52 4.90 19.26 -25.18
C VAL A 52 5.74 18.54 -24.10
N CYS A 53 5.10 17.84 -23.16
CA CYS A 53 5.82 17.06 -22.14
C CYS A 53 6.67 15.93 -22.75
N ILE A 54 6.19 15.25 -23.79
CA ILE A 54 6.95 14.20 -24.48
C ILE A 54 8.17 14.79 -25.21
N VAL A 55 8.03 15.94 -25.87
CA VAL A 55 9.14 16.61 -26.56
C VAL A 55 10.22 17.08 -25.58
N LEU A 56 9.85 17.57 -24.39
CA LEU A 56 10.80 17.98 -23.35
C LEU A 56 11.59 16.80 -22.76
N ILE A 57 10.99 15.61 -22.66
CA ILE A 57 11.66 14.41 -22.15
C ILE A 57 12.66 13.86 -23.18
N VAL A 58 12.37 13.95 -24.48
CA VAL A 58 13.28 13.51 -25.54
C VAL A 58 14.43 14.52 -25.77
N GLY A 59 14.22 15.82 -25.47
CA GLY A 59 15.21 16.88 -25.65
C GLY A 59 16.32 16.97 -24.60
N VAL A 60 16.21 16.28 -23.46
CA VAL A 60 17.20 16.34 -22.37
C VAL A 60 17.97 15.02 -22.17
N GLY A 61 17.66 13.98 -22.96
CA GLY A 61 18.13 12.61 -22.75
C GLY A 61 19.26 12.11 -23.67
N ILE A 62 20.18 12.95 -24.15
CA ILE A 62 21.35 12.46 -24.92
C ILE A 62 22.64 13.11 -24.43
N THR A 63 23.33 12.50 -23.46
CA THR A 63 24.79 12.22 -23.58
C THR A 63 25.25 11.18 -22.54
N ALA A 64 26.05 10.21 -23.01
CA ALA A 64 26.84 9.19 -22.29
C ALA A 64 26.06 8.01 -21.65
N GLY A 65 26.25 6.75 -22.06
CA GLY A 65 27.18 6.18 -23.03
C GLY A 65 26.83 4.72 -23.34
N TYR A 66 26.90 4.38 -24.62
CA TYR A 66 26.97 3.01 -25.12
C TYR A 66 28.38 2.46 -24.88
N LEU A 67 28.50 1.31 -24.21
CA LEU A 67 29.61 0.37 -24.45
C LEU A 67 29.12 -1.07 -24.30
N ILE A 68 29.06 -1.77 -25.42
CA ILE A 68 28.92 -3.23 -25.53
C ILE A 68 30.33 -3.82 -25.54
N LYS A 69 30.57 -4.89 -24.77
CA LYS A 69 31.64 -5.85 -25.08
C LYS A 69 31.18 -7.27 -24.74
N ASN A 70 31.19 -8.12 -25.76
CA ASN A 70 30.83 -9.54 -25.69
C ASN A 70 32.04 -10.42 -25.28
N ASN A 71 31.73 -11.37 -24.39
CA ASN A 71 32.05 -12.81 -24.40
C ASN A 71 33.51 -13.30 -24.54
N GLN A 72 33.97 -14.12 -23.59
CA GLN A 72 34.39 -15.52 -23.77
C GLN A 72 34.69 -16.19 -22.42
N GLN A 73 34.36 -17.49 -22.36
CA GLN A 73 34.44 -18.43 -21.25
C GLN A 73 35.87 -18.95 -20.97
N THR A 74 36.02 -19.48 -19.74
CA THR A 74 37.02 -20.41 -19.16
C THR A 74 38.20 -19.81 -18.38
N PRO A 75 38.78 -20.51 -17.38
CA PRO A 75 38.30 -21.63 -16.55
C PRO A 75 38.22 -21.26 -15.04
N ALA A 76 37.47 -22.06 -14.27
CA ALA A 76 37.27 -21.88 -12.84
C ALA A 76 38.58 -22.10 -12.03
N VAL A 77 38.96 -21.09 -11.25
CA VAL A 77 39.89 -21.21 -10.12
C VAL A 77 39.08 -20.92 -8.86
N ALA A 78 39.04 -21.89 -7.95
CA ALA A 78 38.36 -21.76 -6.66
C ALA A 78 39.17 -20.84 -5.74
N VAL A 79 38.55 -19.78 -5.22
CA VAL A 79 39.04 -19.02 -4.06
C VAL A 79 37.90 -18.85 -3.06
N ASN A 80 38.22 -19.24 -1.83
CA ASN A 80 37.42 -19.21 -0.62
C ASN A 80 36.98 -17.80 -0.22
N GLY A 81 35.74 -17.69 0.26
CA GLY A 81 35.30 -16.71 1.27
C GLY A 81 35.31 -15.24 0.84
N SER A 82 34.20 -14.77 0.27
CA SER A 82 33.89 -13.35 0.22
C SER A 82 32.64 -13.07 1.05
N ASN A 83 32.89 -12.41 2.18
CA ASN A 83 31.89 -11.80 3.05
C ASN A 83 31.10 -10.79 2.21
N SER A 84 29.88 -11.15 1.81
CA SER A 84 28.99 -10.23 1.10
C SER A 84 28.50 -9.19 2.10
N ASN A 85 29.26 -8.11 2.25
CA ASN A 85 28.73 -6.88 2.81
C ASN A 85 27.81 -6.29 1.74
N SER A 86 26.59 -6.83 1.69
CA SER A 86 25.48 -6.28 0.92
C SER A 86 25.32 -4.84 1.38
N THR A 87 25.67 -3.89 0.52
CA THR A 87 25.23 -2.50 0.66
C THR A 87 23.72 -2.52 0.45
N GLY A 88 23.00 -2.91 1.51
CA GLY A 88 21.54 -2.93 1.53
C GLY A 88 21.01 -1.55 1.19
N THR A 89 19.93 -1.50 0.43
CA THR A 89 19.20 -0.26 0.14
C THR A 89 18.99 0.50 1.45
N PRO A 90 19.44 1.77 1.56
CA PRO A 90 19.43 2.48 2.83
C PRO A 90 17.99 2.62 3.34
N VAL A 91 17.74 2.08 4.53
CA VAL A 91 16.53 2.34 5.32
C VAL A 91 16.92 3.33 6.39
N SER A 92 16.34 4.52 6.36
CA SER A 92 16.63 5.56 7.35
C SER A 92 15.42 6.47 7.52
N LYS A 93 15.37 7.25 8.60
CA LYS A 93 14.32 8.28 8.76
C LYS A 93 14.36 9.34 7.66
N ALA A 94 15.55 9.62 7.11
CA ALA A 94 15.73 10.61 6.06
C ALA A 94 15.32 10.07 4.68
N ASP A 95 15.68 8.82 4.38
CA ASP A 95 15.47 8.21 3.06
C ASP A 95 14.12 7.47 2.97
N GLY A 96 13.50 7.17 4.11
CA GLY A 96 12.28 6.36 4.21
C GLY A 96 12.55 4.86 4.14
N PHE A 97 11.48 4.12 3.89
CA PHE A 97 11.45 2.67 3.80
C PHE A 97 11.16 2.25 2.35
N PRO A 98 12.10 1.62 1.62
CA PRO A 98 11.87 1.20 0.24
C PRO A 98 10.72 0.20 0.12
N VAL A 99 9.80 0.42 -0.83
CA VAL A 99 8.68 -0.52 -1.08
C VAL A 99 9.16 -1.93 -1.39
N SER A 100 10.32 -2.05 -2.06
CA SER A 100 10.95 -3.34 -2.37
C SER A 100 11.36 -4.15 -1.13
N GLU A 101 11.55 -3.50 0.02
CA GLU A 101 11.91 -4.16 1.28
C GLU A 101 10.69 -4.54 2.12
N ALA A 102 9.49 -4.05 1.77
CA ALA A 102 8.28 -4.29 2.56
C ALA A 102 7.89 -5.78 2.65
N PRO A 103 8.09 -6.61 1.60
CA PRO A 103 7.92 -8.06 1.70
C PRO A 103 8.81 -8.73 2.76
N ASN A 104 10.05 -8.25 2.92
CA ASN A 104 10.97 -8.78 3.93
C ASN A 104 10.56 -8.34 5.34
N LEU A 105 10.11 -7.10 5.52
CA LEU A 105 9.56 -6.63 6.79
C LEU A 105 8.31 -7.42 7.20
N GLY A 106 7.38 -7.64 6.25
CA GLY A 106 6.19 -8.47 6.46
C GLY A 106 6.56 -9.89 6.89
N TYR A 107 7.52 -10.51 6.19
CA TYR A 107 8.04 -11.83 6.58
C TYR A 107 8.63 -11.86 8.00
N GLN A 108 9.41 -10.84 8.39
CA GLN A 108 9.98 -10.76 9.74
C GLN A 108 8.90 -10.62 10.83
N ILE A 109 7.85 -9.83 10.58
CA ILE A 109 6.71 -9.69 11.49
C ILE A 109 5.93 -11.00 11.61
N MET A 110 5.77 -11.74 10.50
CA MET A 110 5.10 -13.04 10.49
C MET A 110 5.86 -14.13 11.27
N LYS A 111 7.17 -14.00 11.48
CA LYS A 111 7.92 -14.90 12.39
C LYS A 111 7.49 -14.79 13.85
N ASN A 112 6.86 -13.68 14.22
CA ASN A 112 6.23 -13.46 15.53
C ASN A 112 4.70 -13.55 15.44
N ASN A 113 4.19 -14.39 14.54
CA ASN A 113 2.76 -14.62 14.30
C ASN A 113 1.98 -13.33 13.96
N GLY A 114 2.64 -12.34 13.35
CA GLY A 114 2.00 -11.08 12.96
C GLY A 114 1.79 -10.08 14.11
N THR A 115 2.31 -10.37 15.30
CA THR A 115 2.16 -9.52 16.50
C THR A 115 3.51 -9.01 16.95
N ILE A 116 3.66 -7.69 17.06
CA ILE A 116 4.89 -7.03 17.53
C ILE A 116 4.57 -5.77 18.34
N SER A 117 5.48 -5.39 19.25
CA SER A 117 5.54 -4.03 19.80
C SER A 117 6.46 -3.14 18.94
N SER A 118 7.58 -3.71 18.47
CA SER A 118 8.54 -3.12 17.55
C SER A 118 9.35 -4.20 16.83
N VAL A 119 10.04 -3.82 15.77
CA VAL A 119 10.97 -4.67 15.02
C VAL A 119 12.16 -3.84 14.54
N THR A 120 13.36 -4.40 14.65
CA THR A 120 14.57 -3.78 14.07
C THR A 120 14.83 -4.36 12.69
N TYR A 121 14.85 -3.51 11.67
CA TYR A 121 15.09 -3.86 10.28
C TYR A 121 16.19 -2.96 9.71
N ASN A 122 17.27 -3.55 9.18
CA ASN A 122 18.42 -2.83 8.62
C ASN A 122 18.95 -1.69 9.50
N GLY A 123 19.01 -1.90 10.83
CA GLY A 123 19.51 -0.92 11.80
C GLY A 123 18.49 0.15 12.24
N VAL A 124 17.27 0.16 11.69
CA VAL A 124 16.18 1.03 12.12
C VAL A 124 15.18 0.23 12.95
N THR A 125 14.89 0.71 14.16
CA THR A 125 13.80 0.17 14.98
C THR A 125 12.50 0.87 14.61
N LEU A 126 11.54 0.08 14.15
CA LEU A 126 10.19 0.50 13.78
C LEU A 126 9.21 0.02 14.84
N ASP A 127 8.39 0.91 15.37
CA ASP A 127 7.28 0.52 16.25
C ASP A 127 6.12 -0.11 15.46
N LYS A 128 5.16 -0.68 16.19
CA LYS A 128 3.98 -1.33 15.63
C LYS A 128 3.20 -0.44 14.65
N ASN A 129 3.00 0.83 14.99
CA ASN A 129 2.17 1.74 14.18
C ASN A 129 2.92 2.20 12.94
N GLN A 130 4.25 2.38 13.03
CA GLN A 130 5.10 2.59 11.86
C GLN A 130 5.03 1.40 10.91
N CYS A 131 5.10 0.17 11.43
CA CYS A 131 4.95 -1.04 10.63
C CYS A 131 3.55 -1.11 10.00
N LEU A 132 2.48 -0.81 10.75
CA LEU A 132 1.12 -0.78 10.22
C LEU A 132 1.01 0.14 9.00
N TYR A 133 1.53 1.37 9.11
CA TYR A 133 1.53 2.32 8.00
C TYR A 133 2.40 1.86 6.82
N ILE A 134 3.64 1.44 7.07
CA ILE A 134 4.59 1.02 6.02
C ILE A 134 4.02 -0.15 5.23
N LEU A 135 3.50 -1.18 5.92
CA LEU A 135 2.95 -2.35 5.25
C LEU A 135 1.66 -2.01 4.48
N ALA A 136 0.77 -1.19 5.05
CA ALA A 136 -0.42 -0.73 4.35
C ALA A 136 -0.07 0.06 3.08
N LYS A 137 0.86 1.03 3.18
CA LYS A 137 1.30 1.85 2.04
C LYS A 137 1.99 1.00 0.98
N ALA A 138 2.79 0.02 1.39
CA ALA A 138 3.43 -0.91 0.45
C ALA A 138 2.40 -1.74 -0.32
N VAL A 139 1.34 -2.25 0.32
CA VAL A 139 0.27 -2.96 -0.38
C VAL A 139 -0.38 -2.07 -1.44
N VAL A 140 -0.68 -0.81 -1.11
CA VAL A 140 -1.26 0.17 -2.06
C VAL A 140 -0.30 0.42 -3.24
N MET A 141 0.97 0.68 -2.97
CA MET A 141 1.97 0.97 -4.00
C MET A 141 2.22 -0.25 -4.90
N LEU A 142 2.37 -1.45 -4.33
CA LEU A 142 2.57 -2.69 -5.10
C LEU A 142 1.35 -3.00 -5.95
N ASN A 143 0.13 -2.79 -5.46
CA ASN A 143 -1.09 -2.98 -6.25
C ASN A 143 -1.15 -2.02 -7.45
N ALA A 144 -0.62 -0.80 -7.29
CA ALA A 144 -0.53 0.20 -8.35
C ALA A 144 0.73 0.04 -9.26
N GLY A 145 1.58 -0.96 -9.01
CA GLY A 145 2.85 -1.13 -9.74
C GLY A 145 3.87 -0.02 -9.47
N GLN A 146 3.74 0.70 -8.35
CA GLN A 146 4.59 1.82 -7.98
C GLN A 146 5.83 1.35 -7.21
N THR A 147 6.95 2.04 -7.47
CA THR A 147 8.21 1.90 -6.74
C THR A 147 8.50 3.16 -5.92
N GLY A 148 9.52 3.12 -5.07
CA GLY A 148 9.99 4.27 -4.30
C GLY A 148 10.08 3.97 -2.82
N ASN A 149 10.09 5.03 -2.02
CA ASN A 149 10.29 4.98 -0.59
C ASN A 149 9.06 5.51 0.15
N ILE A 150 8.71 4.83 1.25
CA ILE A 150 7.62 5.19 2.15
C ILE A 150 8.21 5.98 3.32
N PRO A 151 7.73 7.19 3.63
CA PRO A 151 8.23 7.95 4.77
C PRO A 151 8.06 7.19 6.10
N ILE A 152 9.09 7.25 6.95
CA ILE A 152 9.05 6.68 8.31
C ILE A 152 8.63 7.78 9.28
N ASN A 153 7.32 8.00 9.38
CA ASN A 153 6.72 8.98 10.29
C ASN A 153 6.50 8.41 11.69
N SER A 154 6.08 9.25 12.63
CA SER A 154 5.57 8.82 13.94
C SER A 154 4.05 8.77 13.91
N TYR A 155 3.47 7.71 14.50
CA TYR A 155 2.03 7.53 14.61
C TYR A 155 1.62 7.13 16.03
N GLY A 156 0.65 7.83 16.58
CA GLY A 156 0.06 7.49 17.88
C GLY A 156 -0.72 6.17 17.84
N SER A 157 -0.96 5.60 19.02
CA SER A 157 -1.79 4.41 19.18
C SER A 157 -3.25 4.68 18.83
N ALA A 158 -4.00 3.63 18.55
CA ALA A 158 -5.46 3.67 18.48
C ALA A 158 -6.03 4.18 19.80
N ALA A 159 -6.96 5.14 19.75
CA ALA A 159 -7.54 5.75 20.95
C ALA A 159 -8.48 4.79 21.68
N ASN A 160 -9.27 4.03 20.93
CA ASN A 160 -10.26 3.06 21.43
C ASN A 160 -10.25 1.82 20.52
N PRO A 161 -9.22 0.97 20.58
CA PRO A 161 -9.10 -0.18 19.69
C PRO A 161 -10.29 -1.15 19.87
N ALA A 162 -10.83 -1.65 18.77
CA ALA A 162 -11.93 -2.61 18.72
C ALA A 162 -11.75 -3.60 17.56
N GLY A 163 -12.68 -4.55 17.40
CA GLY A 163 -12.62 -5.59 16.37
C GLY A 163 -12.28 -6.96 16.97
N THR A 164 -13.05 -7.99 16.61
CA THR A 164 -13.03 -9.31 17.26
C THR A 164 -13.12 -10.46 16.26
N VAL A 165 -12.57 -10.30 15.06
CA VAL A 165 -12.51 -11.40 14.10
C VAL A 165 -11.65 -12.54 14.68
N THR A 166 -12.17 -13.77 14.62
CA THR A 166 -11.48 -15.00 15.08
C THR A 166 -10.86 -15.78 13.92
N SER A 167 -11.38 -15.56 12.71
CA SER A 167 -10.73 -15.94 11.47
C SER A 167 -11.53 -15.35 10.32
N ALA A 168 -10.85 -15.02 9.23
CA ALA A 168 -11.50 -14.65 7.98
C ALA A 168 -10.56 -14.92 6.80
N THR A 169 -11.16 -15.16 5.63
CA THR A 169 -10.43 -15.11 4.36
C THR A 169 -10.72 -13.76 3.73
N ILE A 170 -9.68 -12.95 3.58
CA ILE A 170 -9.77 -11.60 3.01
C ILE A 170 -9.25 -11.65 1.58
N ILE A 171 -10.11 -11.36 0.61
CA ILE A 171 -9.76 -11.35 -0.81
C ILE A 171 -8.98 -10.09 -1.17
N LYS A 172 -8.31 -10.10 -2.34
CA LYS A 172 -7.46 -9.01 -2.81
C LYS A 172 -8.13 -7.64 -2.83
N SER A 173 -9.34 -7.53 -3.35
CA SER A 173 -10.06 -6.25 -3.36
C SER A 173 -10.22 -5.68 -1.96
N ASP A 174 -10.53 -6.54 -0.97
CA ASP A 174 -10.84 -6.12 0.39
C ASP A 174 -9.58 -5.69 1.13
N TYR A 175 -8.48 -6.48 1.10
CA TYR A 175 -7.27 -6.07 1.80
C TYR A 175 -6.60 -4.84 1.15
N VAL A 176 -6.75 -4.62 -0.15
CA VAL A 176 -6.24 -3.41 -0.82
C VAL A 176 -7.05 -2.19 -0.41
N ASP A 177 -8.38 -2.30 -0.33
CA ASP A 177 -9.25 -1.23 0.16
C ASP A 177 -8.97 -0.91 1.65
N ILE A 178 -8.83 -1.93 2.49
CA ILE A 178 -8.44 -1.79 3.91
C ILE A 178 -7.07 -1.10 4.02
N ALA A 179 -6.10 -1.42 3.16
CA ALA A 179 -4.80 -0.76 3.11
C ALA A 179 -4.94 0.73 2.78
N SER A 180 -5.72 1.06 1.74
CA SER A 180 -5.98 2.45 1.35
C SER A 180 -6.63 3.25 2.48
N ARG A 181 -7.69 2.73 3.10
CA ARG A 181 -8.38 3.40 4.23
C ARG A 181 -7.47 3.57 5.44
N THR A 182 -6.63 2.58 5.73
CA THR A 182 -5.63 2.66 6.82
C THR A 182 -4.63 3.79 6.57
N VAL A 183 -4.07 3.86 5.36
CA VAL A 183 -3.13 4.92 4.95
C VAL A 183 -3.79 6.29 5.08
N THR A 184 -4.97 6.48 4.49
CA THR A 184 -5.71 7.75 4.54
C THR A 184 -5.99 8.18 5.98
N TRP A 185 -6.43 7.26 6.84
CA TRP A 185 -6.65 7.56 8.26
C TRP A 185 -5.38 8.04 8.94
N MET A 186 -4.29 7.27 8.82
CA MET A 186 -3.04 7.57 9.50
C MET A 186 -2.39 8.86 8.97
N ASP A 187 -2.54 9.15 7.67
CA ASP A 187 -2.10 10.42 7.07
C ASP A 187 -2.88 11.62 7.65
N ASN A 188 -4.18 11.49 7.90
CA ASN A 188 -5.01 12.59 8.39
C ASN A 188 -4.93 12.78 9.91
N TYR A 189 -4.99 11.71 10.68
CA TYR A 189 -5.15 11.76 12.14
C TYR A 189 -3.85 11.51 12.90
N LYS A 190 -2.79 11.07 12.22
CA LYS A 190 -1.48 10.74 12.80
C LYS A 190 -1.52 9.68 13.91
N ASN A 191 -2.60 8.90 13.99
CA ASN A 191 -2.79 7.79 14.92
C ASN A 191 -3.26 6.54 14.15
N ALA A 192 -3.00 5.35 14.68
CA ALA A 192 -3.60 4.13 14.16
C ALA A 192 -5.14 4.18 14.24
N PRO A 193 -5.88 3.59 13.27
CA PRO A 193 -7.32 3.48 13.35
C PRO A 193 -7.73 2.64 14.55
N ASN A 194 -8.94 2.86 15.09
CA ASN A 194 -9.50 2.03 16.17
C ASN A 194 -9.83 0.62 15.69
N TYR A 195 -10.30 0.52 14.45
CA TYR A 195 -10.61 -0.70 13.74
C TYR A 195 -10.74 -0.37 12.25
N VAL A 196 -10.73 -1.39 11.39
CA VAL A 196 -11.01 -1.22 9.96
C VAL A 196 -12.00 -2.29 9.52
N GLY A 197 -13.17 -1.87 9.03
CA GLY A 197 -14.22 -2.80 8.58
C GLY A 197 -13.90 -3.48 7.26
N ILE A 198 -14.43 -4.67 7.05
CA ILE A 198 -14.39 -5.38 5.76
C ILE A 198 -15.60 -4.95 4.93
N THR A 199 -15.42 -4.70 3.63
CA THR A 199 -16.46 -4.12 2.75
C THR A 199 -17.67 -5.05 2.57
N ASN A 200 -17.54 -6.34 2.88
CA ASN A 200 -18.64 -7.28 2.88
C ASN A 200 -19.55 -7.12 4.11
N PRO A 201 -20.86 -6.84 3.94
CA PRO A 201 -21.80 -6.67 5.04
C PRO A 201 -21.83 -7.87 6.00
N GLY A 202 -21.92 -7.58 7.31
CA GLY A 202 -22.00 -8.60 8.36
C GLY A 202 -20.66 -9.22 8.76
N GLN A 203 -19.55 -8.82 8.13
CA GLN A 203 -18.21 -9.21 8.57
C GLN A 203 -17.78 -8.34 9.78
N PRO A 204 -17.11 -8.94 10.78
CA PRO A 204 -16.59 -8.20 11.92
C PRO A 204 -15.49 -7.22 11.50
N ASP A 205 -15.34 -6.14 12.26
CA ASP A 205 -14.24 -5.20 12.06
C ASP A 205 -12.90 -5.81 12.48
N LEU A 206 -11.83 -5.43 11.78
CA LEU A 206 -10.47 -5.82 12.11
C LEU A 206 -9.89 -4.88 13.17
N SER A 207 -9.29 -5.46 14.20
CA SER A 207 -8.49 -4.69 15.15
C SER A 207 -7.20 -4.16 14.51
N PRO A 208 -6.52 -3.18 15.13
CA PRO A 208 -5.24 -2.68 14.60
C PRO A 208 -4.18 -3.78 14.52
N ASP A 209 -4.17 -4.71 15.48
CA ASP A 209 -3.24 -5.84 15.51
C ASP A 209 -3.57 -6.86 14.43
N THR A 210 -4.86 -7.17 14.25
CA THR A 210 -5.30 -8.05 13.16
C THR A 210 -5.01 -7.42 11.79
N THR A 211 -5.19 -6.11 11.66
CA THR A 211 -4.89 -5.36 10.43
C THR A 211 -3.40 -5.40 10.11
N LEU A 212 -2.53 -5.24 11.11
CA LEU A 212 -1.08 -5.41 10.97
C LEU A 212 -0.72 -6.83 10.52
N ASN A 213 -1.27 -7.85 11.19
CA ASN A 213 -1.07 -9.26 10.85
C ASN A 213 -1.47 -9.52 9.39
N MET A 214 -2.64 -9.02 8.97
CA MET A 214 -3.14 -9.16 7.60
C MET A 214 -2.14 -8.60 6.58
N PHE A 215 -1.67 -7.35 6.74
CA PHE A 215 -0.72 -6.77 5.80
C PHE A 215 0.64 -7.48 5.82
N ALA A 216 1.11 -7.90 7.01
CA ALA A 216 2.34 -8.68 7.14
C ALA A 216 2.23 -10.02 6.39
N LYS A 217 1.08 -10.70 6.48
CA LYS A 217 0.80 -11.94 5.74
C LYS A 217 0.76 -11.71 4.23
N VAL A 218 0.03 -10.69 3.77
CA VAL A 218 -0.04 -10.30 2.35
C VAL A 218 1.36 -10.10 1.76
N LEU A 219 2.21 -9.34 2.46
CA LEU A 219 3.56 -9.01 1.99
C LEU A 219 4.54 -10.18 2.15
N SER A 220 4.37 -11.02 3.17
CA SER A 220 5.13 -12.27 3.31
C SER A 220 4.83 -13.24 2.17
N ASP A 221 3.56 -13.35 1.74
CA ASP A 221 3.15 -14.18 0.61
C ASP A 221 3.65 -13.59 -0.72
N TYR A 222 3.56 -12.27 -0.88
CA TYR A 222 4.13 -11.55 -2.02
C TYR A 222 5.62 -11.84 -2.18
N LYS A 223 6.38 -11.94 -1.08
CA LYS A 223 7.81 -12.25 -1.11
C LYS A 223 8.12 -13.56 -1.85
N ALA A 224 7.25 -14.55 -1.75
CA ALA A 224 7.45 -15.86 -2.35
C ALA A 224 7.09 -15.88 -3.85
N THR A 225 6.11 -15.08 -4.25
CA THR A 225 5.48 -15.15 -5.59
C THR A 225 5.82 -13.98 -6.51
N GLY A 226 6.24 -12.84 -5.95
CA GLY A 226 6.35 -11.57 -6.67
C GLY A 226 4.99 -10.96 -7.06
N GLN A 227 3.89 -11.50 -6.55
CA GLN A 227 2.52 -11.06 -6.86
C GLN A 227 1.68 -10.97 -5.59
N LEU A 228 0.82 -9.96 -5.51
CA LEU A 228 -0.13 -9.85 -4.40
C LEU A 228 -1.09 -11.07 -4.43
N PRO A 229 -1.25 -11.80 -3.31
CA PRO A 229 -2.03 -13.04 -3.26
C PRO A 229 -3.51 -12.77 -3.57
N SER A 230 -4.21 -13.72 -4.20
CA SER A 230 -5.66 -13.55 -4.47
C SER A 230 -6.49 -13.39 -3.20
N SER A 231 -6.02 -13.96 -2.09
CA SER A 231 -6.60 -13.83 -0.75
C SER A 231 -5.57 -14.20 0.32
N VAL A 232 -5.80 -13.77 1.55
CA VAL A 232 -5.08 -14.25 2.74
C VAL A 232 -6.06 -14.71 3.81
N SER A 233 -5.67 -15.70 4.60
CA SER A 233 -6.41 -16.11 5.79
C SER A 233 -5.75 -15.49 7.02
N ILE A 234 -6.56 -14.83 7.84
CA ILE A 234 -6.14 -14.29 9.14
C ILE A 234 -6.72 -15.16 10.27
N PRO A 235 -5.98 -15.30 11.39
CA PRO A 235 -6.46 -15.96 12.60
C PRO A 235 -7.43 -15.08 13.40
#